data_AF-A0A961J5V7-F1
#
_entry.id   AF-A0A961J5V7-F1
#
_cell.length_a   1.000
_cell.length_b   1.000
_cell.length_c   1.000
_cell.angle_alpha   90.00
_cell.angle_beta   90.00
_cell.angle_gamma   90.00
#
_symmetry.space_group_name_H-M   'P 1'
#
loop_
_entity.id
_entity.type
_entity.pdbx_description
1 polymer ?
#
loop_
_entity_poly.entity_id
_entity_poly.type
_entity_poly.pdbx_seq_one_letter_code
_entity_poly.pdbx_strand_id
1 'polypeptide(L)' 'MIGRLNHVAIAVPDLEAASEQYRSALGAKVGAPQDEPDHGVTVVFIELPNTKIELLYPLGENSPIQGFLDKNPSGGI' A
#
# COMPACT_ATOMS: atom_id res chain seq x y z
N MET A 1 3.50 -17.56 19.87
CA MET A 1 3.40 -16.26 20.57
C MET A 1 3.34 -15.16 19.52
N ILE A 2 2.56 -14.11 19.78
CA ILE A 2 2.49 -12.92 18.91
C ILE A 2 3.78 -12.09 19.08
N GLY A 3 4.27 -11.51 17.98
CA GLY A 3 5.49 -10.70 17.94
C GLY A 3 5.23 -9.23 17.61
N ARG A 4 6.25 -8.52 17.12
CA ARG A 4 6.13 -7.12 16.69
C ARG A 4 5.27 -6.99 15.43
N LEU A 5 4.67 -5.82 15.25
CA LEU A 5 4.05 -5.43 13.99
C LEU A 5 5.09 -5.41 12.87
N ASN A 6 4.79 -6.05 11.74
CA ASN A 6 5.65 -6.04 10.57
C ASN A 6 5.36 -4.84 9.66
N HIS A 7 4.08 -4.65 9.32
CA HIS A 7 3.60 -3.55 8.51
C HIS A 7 2.13 -3.22 8.82
N VAL A 8 1.67 -2.09 8.29
CA VAL A 8 0.25 -1.78 8.07
C VAL A 8 0.03 -1.68 6.56
N ALA A 9 -0.93 -2.44 6.05
CA ALA A 9 -1.31 -2.40 4.63
C ALA A 9 -2.47 -1.42 4.42
N ILE A 10 -2.37 -0.57 3.40
CA ILE A 10 -3.38 0.42 3.03
C ILE A 10 -3.69 0.22 1.55
N ALA A 11 -4.91 -0.23 1.24
CA ALA A 11 -5.40 -0.25 -0.12
C ALA A 11 -5.67 1.19 -0.58
N VAL A 12 -5.10 1.58 -1.73
CA VAL A 12 -5.22 2.93 -2.28
C VAL A 12 -5.75 2.87 -3.71
N PRO A 13 -6.57 3.84 -4.15
CA PRO A 13 -7.08 3.88 -5.53
C PRO A 13 -6.03 4.39 -6.53
N ASP A 14 -4.94 4.98 -6.04
CA ASP A 14 -3.84 5.51 -6.85
C ASP A 14 -2.53 5.42 -6.04
N LEU A 15 -1.60 4.59 -6.50
CA LEU A 15 -0.30 4.41 -5.82
C LEU A 15 0.56 5.66 -5.87
N GLU A 16 0.56 6.39 -6.99
CA GLU A 16 1.43 7.55 -7.17
C GLU A 16 0.97 8.69 -6.27
N ALA A 17 -0.33 8.98 -6.30
CA ALA A 17 -0.91 10.03 -5.45
C ALA A 17 -0.73 9.72 -3.96
N ALA A 18 -0.98 8.47 -3.53
CA ALA A 18 -0.77 8.07 -2.14
C ALA A 18 0.71 8.14 -1.76
N SER A 19 1.61 7.65 -2.62
CA SER A 19 3.07 7.72 -2.40
C SER A 19 3.53 9.17 -2.23
N GLU A 20 3.00 10.09 -3.02
CA GLU A 20 3.38 11.50 -2.99
C GLU A 20 2.93 12.20 -1.69
N GLN A 21 1.77 11.82 -1.14
CA GLN A 21 1.36 12.32 0.18
C GLN A 21 2.39 11.96 1.27
N TYR A 22 2.85 10.72 1.31
CA TYR A 22 3.86 10.29 2.27
C TYR A 22 5.23 10.93 2.00
N ARG A 23 5.64 11.02 0.73
CA ARG A 23 6.93 11.61 0.35
C ARG A 23 6.99 13.10 0.66
N SER A 24 6.00 13.86 0.20
CA SER A 24 6.08 15.32 0.15
C SER A 24 5.39 16.02 1.31
N ALA A 25 4.26 15.50 1.80
CA ALA A 25 3.60 16.10 2.97
C ALA A 25 4.23 15.65 4.29
N LEU A 26 4.72 14.40 4.36
CA LEU A 26 5.22 13.79 5.60
C LEU A 26 6.75 13.56 5.60
N GLY A 27 7.44 13.76 4.48
CA GLY A 27 8.89 13.60 4.38
C GLY A 27 9.37 12.15 4.51
N ALA A 28 8.49 11.17 4.24
CA ALA A 28 8.82 9.76 4.39
C ALA A 28 9.71 9.24 3.25
N LYS A 29 10.51 8.21 3.53
CA LYS A 29 11.25 7.48 2.51
C LYS A 29 10.31 6.49 1.82
N VAL A 30 9.94 6.80 0.59
CA VAL A 30 9.01 6.01 -0.23
C VAL A 30 9.79 5.25 -1.30
N GLY A 31 9.62 3.94 -1.35
CA GLY A 31 10.24 3.06 -2.35
C GLY A 31 9.62 3.18 -3.74
N ALA A 32 10.17 2.44 -4.70
CA ALA A 32 9.56 2.26 -6.02
C ALA A 32 8.39 1.28 -5.93
N PRO A 33 7.39 1.37 -6.83
CA PRO A 33 6.38 0.34 -6.99
C PRO A 33 7.00 -1.00 -7.37
N GLN A 34 6.49 -2.07 -6.78
CA GLN A 34 6.88 -3.45 -7.06
C GLN A 34 5.62 -4.27 -7.32
N ASP A 35 5.58 -4.93 -8.47
CA ASP A 35 4.49 -5.86 -8.80
C ASP A 35 4.68 -7.17 -8.04
N GLU A 36 3.59 -7.66 -7.43
CA GLU A 36 3.51 -8.94 -6.75
C GLU A 36 2.39 -9.80 -7.41
N PRO A 37 2.65 -10.41 -8.58
CA PRO A 37 1.61 -11.10 -9.35
C PRO A 37 0.95 -12.25 -8.59
N ASP A 38 1.71 -13.00 -7.79
CA ASP A 38 1.21 -14.11 -6.97
C ASP A 38 0.24 -13.62 -5.87
N HIS A 39 0.30 -12.33 -5.53
CA HIS A 39 -0.56 -11.68 -4.55
C HIS A 39 -1.63 -10.78 -5.19
N GLY A 40 -1.59 -10.58 -6.51
CA GLY A 40 -2.55 -9.75 -7.23
C GLY A 40 -2.51 -8.28 -6.83
N VAL A 41 -1.35 -7.76 -6.42
CA VAL A 41 -1.18 -6.34 -6.05
C VAL A 41 0.13 -5.76 -6.58
N THR A 42 0.14 -4.46 -6.81
CA THR A 42 1.37 -3.67 -6.86
C THR A 42 1.52 -3.00 -5.50
N VAL A 43 2.72 -3.07 -4.91
CA VAL A 43 3.02 -2.53 -3.58
C VAL A 43 4.05 -1.41 -3.65
N VAL A 44 3.88 -0.38 -2.82
CA VAL A 44 4.92 0.58 -2.48
C VAL A 44 5.23 0.48 -1.00
N PHE A 45 6.51 0.30 -0.68
CA PHE A 45 6.99 0.24 0.71
C PHE A 45 7.40 1.62 1.22
N ILE A 46 6.92 1.97 2.41
CA ILE A 46 7.35 3.14 3.15
C ILE A 46 8.01 2.67 4.44
N GLU A 47 9.31 2.93 4.56
CA GLU A 47 10.10 2.50 5.71
C GLU A 47 9.97 3.49 6.87
N LEU A 48 9.58 2.99 8.04
CA LEU A 48 9.59 3.74 9.29
C LEU A 48 10.60 3.09 10.26
N PRO A 49 11.09 3.81 11.29
CA PRO A 49 12.09 3.25 12.22
C PRO A 49 11.62 1.98 12.96
N ASN A 50 10.31 1.83 13.19
CA ASN A 50 9.74 0.75 14.00
C ASN A 50 8.93 -0.29 13.19
N THR A 51 8.44 0.06 12.00
CA THR A 51 7.55 -0.78 11.16
C THR A 51 7.56 -0.29 9.71
N LYS A 52 6.69 -0.83 8.86
CA LYS A 52 6.47 -0.36 7.48
C LYS A 52 5.01 0.02 7.23
N ILE A 53 4.79 0.86 6.24
CA ILE A 53 3.49 0.99 5.57
C ILE A 53 3.63 0.39 4.17
N GLU A 54 2.65 -0.41 3.78
CA GLU A 54 2.53 -1.00 2.45
C GLU A 54 1.32 -0.38 1.76
N LEU A 55 1.55 0.46 0.76
CA LEU A 55 0.47 0.97 -0.10
C LEU A 55 0.21 -0.07 -1.17
N LEU A 56 -1.03 -0.55 -1.27
CA LEU A 56 -1.42 -1.62 -2.18
C LEU A 56 -2.41 -1.12 -3.22
N TYR A 57 -2.18 -1.47 -4.48
CA TYR A 57 -3.12 -1.24 -5.58
C TYR A 57 -3.38 -2.54 -6.34
N PRO A 58 -4.60 -2.75 -6.87
CA PRO A 58 -4.95 -3.96 -7.60
C PRO A 58 -4.02 -4.23 -8.77
N LEU A 59 -3.51 -5.47 -8.88
CA LEU A 59 -2.80 -5.95 -10.05
C LEU A 59 -3.55 -7.16 -10.63
N GLY A 60 -3.95 -7.04 -11.89
CA GLY A 60 -4.74 -8.04 -12.59
C GLY A 60 -6.23 -8.03 -12.20
N GLU A 61 -7.03 -8.79 -12.96
CA GLU A 61 -8.50 -8.77 -12.85
C GLU A 61 -9.05 -9.42 -11.58
N ASN A 62 -8.25 -10.27 -10.92
CA ASN A 62 -8.65 -11.04 -9.74
C ASN A 62 -7.96 -10.57 -8.45
N SER A 63 -7.57 -9.30 -8.37
CA SER A 63 -6.91 -8.76 -7.18
C SER A 63 -7.77 -8.96 -5.92
N PRO A 64 -7.19 -9.47 -4.82
CA PRO A 64 -7.94 -9.73 -3.59
C PRO A 64 -8.46 -8.46 -2.92
N ILE A 65 -7.90 -7.29 -3.24
CA ILE A 65 -8.29 -6.00 -2.66
C ILE A 65 -9.26 -5.19 -3.53
N GLN A 66 -9.61 -5.67 -4.74
CA GLN A 66 -10.51 -4.95 -5.64
C GLN A 66 -11.87 -4.69 -4.97
N GLY A 67 -12.48 -5.73 -4.40
CA GLY A 67 -13.79 -5.59 -3.73
C GLY A 67 -13.76 -4.70 -2.48
N PHE A 68 -12.59 -4.43 -1.90
CA PHE A 68 -12.46 -3.43 -0.84
C PHE A 68 -12.50 -2.02 -1.42
N LEU A 69 -11.76 -1.75 -2.51
CA LEU A 69 -11.75 -0.44 -3.17
C LEU A 69 -13.10 -0.10 -3.83
N ASP A 70 -13.82 -1.10 -4.34
CA ASP A 70 -15.18 -0.90 -4.86
C ASP A 70 -16.14 -0.37 -3.77
N LYS A 71 -15.96 -0.81 -2.52
CA LYS A 71 -16.75 -0.38 -1.36
C LYS A 71 -16.21 0.91 -0.73
N ASN A 72 -14.92 1.17 -0.87
CA ASN A 72 -14.19 2.27 -0.27
C ASN A 72 -13.40 2.99 -1.38
N PRO A 73 -14.08 3.80 -2.21
CA PRO A 73 -13.47 4.37 -3.43
C PRO A 73 -12.31 5.33 -3.13
N SER A 74 -12.25 5.89 -1.93
CA SER A 74 -11.14 6.73 -1.45
C SER A 74 -9.95 5.92 -0.91
N GLY A 75 -10.06 4.59 -0.82
CA GLY A 75 -9.09 3.73 -0.18
C GLY A 75 -9.26 3.60 1.33
N GLY A 76 -8.21 3.12 2.00
CA GLY A 76 -8.15 2.95 3.45
C GLY A 76 -7.65 4.17 4.23
N ILE A 77 -7.62 5.35 3.59
CA ILE A 77 -7.23 6.64 4.18
C ILE A 77 -8.49 7.49 4.46
#